data_AF-A0A0F9DSM8-F1
#
_entry.id   AF-A0A0F9DSM8-F1
#
_cell.length_a   1.000
_cell.length_b   1.000
_cell.length_c   1.000
_cell.angle_alpha   90.00
_cell.angle_beta   90.00
_cell.angle_gamma   90.00
#
_symmetry.space_group_name_H-M   'P 1'
#
loop_
_entity.id
_entity.type
_entity.pdbx_description
1 polymer ?
#
loop_
_entity_poly.entity_id
_entity_poly.type
_entity_poly.pdbx_seq_one_letter_code
_entity_poly.pdbx_strand_id
1 'polypeptide(L)'
;MTADYTALSATIASLTEGETDQVALMATLACELHHADDRFDWTGFYRVTEPGLLKIGPYQGGHGCLVIPFERGVCGAAARSGQVQLVADVEAFPGHIACASSTRSEIVLPV
;
A
#
# COMPACT_ATOMS: atom_id res chain seq x y z
N MET A 1 17.89 7.00 2.43
CA MET A 1 17.26 8.19 1.86
C MET A 1 15.93 8.43 2.56
N THR A 2 15.55 9.70 2.73
CA THR A 2 14.23 10.10 3.25
C THR A 2 13.49 10.79 2.11
N ALA A 3 12.19 10.50 1.96
CA ALA A 3 11.43 10.98 0.81
C ALA A 3 11.32 12.53 0.76
N ASP A 4 11.62 13.10 -0.41
CA ASP A 4 11.14 14.43 -0.80
C ASP A 4 9.82 14.28 -1.55
N TYR A 5 8.71 14.45 -0.83
CA TYR A 5 7.38 14.26 -1.40
C TYR A 5 7.01 15.27 -2.49
N THR A 6 7.63 16.45 -2.50
CA THR A 6 7.36 17.46 -3.53
C THR A 6 7.98 17.03 -4.85
N ALA A 7 9.25 16.65 -4.83
CA ALA A 7 9.94 16.12 -6.00
C ALA A 7 9.30 14.80 -6.47
N LEU A 8 9.01 13.88 -5.55
CA LEU A 8 8.39 12.59 -5.86
C LEU A 8 7.03 12.74 -6.54
N SER A 9 6.17 13.64 -6.03
CA SER A 9 4.87 13.89 -6.63
C SER A 9 4.99 14.44 -8.06
N ALA A 10 5.96 15.31 -8.32
CA ALA A 10 6.20 15.83 -9.66
C ALA A 10 6.70 14.74 -10.62
N THR A 11 7.62 13.88 -10.16
CA THR A 11 8.11 12.73 -10.93
C THR A 11 6.98 11.76 -11.27
N ILE A 12 6.18 11.34 -10.29
CA ILE A 12 5.06 10.43 -10.52
C ILE A 12 4.05 11.04 -11.49
N ALA A 13 3.70 12.32 -11.34
CA ALA A 13 2.77 13.00 -12.24
C ALA A 13 3.28 13.02 -13.69
N SER A 14 4.58 13.25 -13.90
CA SER A 14 5.19 13.22 -15.24
C SER A 14 5.25 11.81 -15.83
N LEU A 15 5.61 10.80 -15.04
CA LEU A 15 5.70 9.40 -15.50
C LEU A 15 4.34 8.80 -15.87
N THR A 16 3.27 9.29 -15.25
CA THR A 16 1.91 8.77 -15.43
C THR A 16 1.06 9.63 -16.37
N GLU A 17 1.63 10.69 -16.95
CA GLU A 17 0.92 11.60 -17.83
C GLU A 17 0.39 10.87 -19.08
N GLY A 18 -0.94 10.92 -19.27
CA GLY A 18 -1.63 10.32 -20.42
C GLY A 18 -1.82 8.80 -20.35
N GLU A 19 -1.29 8.13 -19.33
CA GLU A 19 -1.51 6.70 -19.12
C GLU A 19 -2.88 6.44 -18.48
N THR A 20 -3.53 5.36 -18.91
CA THR A 20 -4.88 4.96 -18.45
C THR A 20 -4.96 3.52 -17.98
N ASP A 21 -3.96 2.68 -18.28
CA ASP A 21 -3.88 1.31 -17.77
C ASP A 21 -3.59 1.33 -16.27
N GLN A 22 -4.57 0.83 -15.49
CA GLN A 22 -4.48 0.85 -14.04
C GLN A 22 -3.32 0.02 -13.49
N VAL A 23 -2.95 -1.07 -14.16
CA VAL A 23 -1.86 -1.95 -13.71
C VAL A 23 -0.52 -1.24 -13.91
N ALA A 24 -0.31 -0.60 -15.06
CA ALA A 24 0.86 0.23 -15.33
C ALA A 24 0.98 1.37 -14.30
N LEU A 25 -0.11 2.09 -14.04
CA LEU A 25 -0.14 3.17 -13.05
C LEU A 25 0.23 2.67 -11.64
N MET A 26 -0.43 1.62 -11.16
CA MET A 26 -0.12 1.04 -9.84
C MET A 26 1.32 0.53 -9.75
N ALA A 27 1.83 -0.11 -10.81
CA ALA A 27 3.21 -0.60 -10.84
C ALA A 27 4.23 0.54 -10.75
N THR A 28 4.01 1.62 -11.51
CA THR A 28 4.86 2.82 -11.49
C THR A 28 4.82 3.50 -10.12
N LEU A 29 3.63 3.72 -9.56
CA LEU A 29 3.50 4.34 -8.23
C LEU A 29 4.18 3.49 -7.14
N ALA A 30 3.99 2.17 -7.16
CA ALA A 30 4.63 1.28 -6.19
C ALA A 30 6.17 1.34 -6.31
N CYS A 31 6.70 1.40 -7.52
CA CYS A 31 8.14 1.55 -7.78
C CYS A 31 8.69 2.86 -7.22
N GLU A 32 8.10 3.99 -7.59
CA GLU A 32 8.60 5.31 -7.20
C GLU A 32 8.46 5.54 -5.69
N LEU A 33 7.34 5.12 -5.09
CA LEU A 33 7.13 5.27 -3.65
C LEU A 33 8.11 4.39 -2.85
N HIS A 34 8.29 3.12 -3.24
CA HIS A 34 9.14 2.18 -2.49
C HIS A 34 10.59 2.67 -2.38
N HIS A 35 11.13 3.20 -3.48
CA HIS A 35 12.53 3.66 -3.51
C HIS A 35 12.72 5.08 -2.99
N ALA A 36 11.65 5.82 -2.69
CA ALA A 36 11.74 7.18 -2.19
C ALA A 36 12.22 7.27 -0.73
N ASP A 37 12.01 6.22 0.07
CA ASP A 37 12.40 6.19 1.49
C ASP A 37 12.88 4.81 1.92
N ASP A 38 14.06 4.73 2.55
CA ASP A 38 14.66 3.45 2.98
C ASP A 38 13.83 2.73 4.05
N ARG A 39 12.87 3.42 4.68
CA ARG A 39 12.02 2.84 5.72
C ARG A 39 10.88 1.99 5.14
N PHE A 40 10.65 2.02 3.84
CA PHE A 40 9.57 1.27 3.23
C PHE A 40 10.00 -0.17 2.93
N ASP A 41 9.63 -1.10 3.81
CA ASP A 41 9.88 -2.54 3.59
C ASP A 41 8.95 -3.18 2.55
N TRP A 42 7.76 -2.61 2.39
CA TRP A 42 6.75 -3.05 1.44
C TRP A 42 5.91 -1.85 0.98
N THR A 43 5.61 -1.77 -0.31
CA THR A 43 4.79 -0.69 -0.86
C THR A 43 4.02 -1.22 -2.06
N GLY A 44 2.70 -1.00 -2.08
CA GLY A 44 1.88 -1.52 -3.17
C GLY A 44 0.40 -1.34 -2.93
N PHE A 45 -0.37 -2.04 -3.75
CA PHE A 45 -1.81 -1.91 -3.82
C PHE A 45 -2.51 -3.20 -3.43
N TYR A 46 -3.67 -3.06 -2.80
CA TYR A 46 -4.67 -4.10 -2.66
C TYR A 46 -5.96 -3.61 -3.33
N ARG A 47 -6.59 -4.48 -4.12
CA ARG A 47 -7.75 -4.14 -4.93
C ARG A 47 -8.98 -4.86 -4.42
N VAL A 48 -10.10 -4.16 -4.33
CA VAL A 48 -11.40 -4.78 -4.09
C VAL A 48 -11.81 -5.50 -5.37
N THR A 49 -11.64 -6.82 -5.42
CA THR A 49 -12.01 -7.62 -6.60
C THR A 49 -13.39 -8.24 -6.47
N GLU A 50 -13.85 -8.42 -5.23
CA GLU A 50 -15.14 -9.03 -4.87
C GLU A 50 -15.66 -8.32 -3.60
N PRO A 51 -16.98 -8.34 -3.32
CA PRO A 51 -17.52 -7.71 -2.11
C PRO A 51 -16.85 -8.24 -0.84
N GLY A 52 -16.28 -7.33 -0.04
CA GLY A 52 -15.63 -7.67 1.22
C GLY A 52 -14.28 -8.38 1.08
N LEU A 53 -13.66 -8.41 -0.10
CA LEU A 53 -12.40 -9.11 -0.35
C LEU A 53 -11.39 -8.22 -1.10
N LEU A 54 -10.18 -8.14 -0.56
CA LEU A 54 -9.03 -7.55 -1.22
C LEU A 54 -8.15 -8.63 -1.84
N LYS A 55 -7.67 -8.40 -3.07
CA LYS A 55 -6.57 -9.18 -3.68
C LYS A 55 -5.38 -8.27 -3.94
N ILE A 56 -4.18 -8.82 -3.79
CA ILE A 56 -2.94 -8.07 -4.01
C ILE A 56 -2.87 -7.57 -5.47
N GLY A 57 -2.51 -6.29 -5.63
CA GLY A 57 -2.18 -5.65 -6.90
C GLY A 57 -0.67 -5.55 -7.09
N PRO A 58 -0.18 -4.65 -7.96
CA PRO A 58 1.25 -4.38 -8.08
C PRO A 58 1.87 -3.89 -6.76
N TYR A 59 3.08 -4.37 -6.45
CA TYR A 59 3.82 -4.02 -5.23
C TYR A 59 5.33 -4.18 -5.41
N GLN A 60 6.08 -3.65 -4.45
CA GLN A 60 7.52 -3.82 -4.25
C GLN A 60 7.78 -4.32 -2.81
N GLY A 61 8.85 -5.10 -2.64
CA GLY A 61 9.25 -5.69 -1.36
C GLY A 61 9.02 -7.21 -1.26
N GLY A 62 8.97 -7.71 -0.03
CA GLY A 62 8.73 -9.13 0.26
C GLY A 62 7.33 -9.61 -0.13
N HIS A 63 7.10 -10.93 -0.09
CA HIS A 63 5.80 -11.52 -0.45
C HIS A 63 4.67 -10.99 0.44
N GLY A 64 3.69 -10.31 -0.18
CA GLY A 64 2.45 -9.89 0.48
C GLY A 64 1.41 -11.01 0.52
N CYS A 65 0.42 -10.88 1.41
CA CYS A 65 -0.73 -11.78 1.44
C CYS A 65 -1.52 -11.68 0.13
N LEU A 66 -1.77 -12.78 -0.58
CA LEU A 66 -2.47 -12.70 -1.87
C LEU A 66 -3.94 -12.23 -1.74
N VAL A 67 -4.56 -12.56 -0.60
CA VAL A 67 -5.98 -12.31 -0.31
C VAL A 67 -6.13 -11.79 1.12
N ILE A 68 -6.88 -10.71 1.30
CA ILE A 68 -7.21 -10.13 2.61
C ILE A 68 -8.72 -9.90 2.70
N PRO A 69 -9.43 -10.60 3.59
CA PRO A 69 -10.82 -10.30 3.90
C PRO A 69 -10.96 -8.92 4.53
N PHE A 70 -12.05 -8.20 4.24
CA PHE A 70 -12.28 -6.85 4.73
C PHE A 70 -12.22 -6.79 6.25
N GLU A 71 -12.62 -7.81 6.99
CA GLU A 71 -12.69 -7.85 8.45
C GLU A 71 -11.32 -7.95 9.15
N ARG A 72 -10.22 -8.16 8.41
CA ARG A 72 -8.89 -8.41 9.01
C ARG A 72 -7.83 -7.39 8.58
N GLY A 73 -6.87 -7.16 9.48
CA GLY A 73 -5.67 -6.36 9.21
C GLY A 73 -5.95 -4.88 8.97
N VAL A 74 -4.86 -4.13 8.78
CA VAL A 74 -4.88 -2.67 8.57
C VAL A 74 -5.52 -2.35 7.21
N CYS A 75 -5.16 -3.09 6.16
CA CYS A 75 -5.78 -2.94 4.83
C CYS A 75 -7.30 -3.15 4.85
N GLY A 76 -7.79 -4.18 5.55
CA GLY A 76 -9.21 -4.41 5.70
C GLY A 76 -9.91 -3.29 6.48
N ALA A 77 -9.27 -2.77 7.54
CA ALA A 77 -9.79 -1.62 8.28
C ALA A 77 -9.92 -0.36 7.40
N ALA A 78 -8.93 -0.08 6.55
CA ALA A 78 -8.99 1.01 5.58
C ALA A 78 -10.15 0.82 4.59
N ALA A 79 -10.29 -0.39 4.03
CA ALA A 79 -11.34 -0.72 3.07
C ALA A 79 -12.75 -0.63 3.66
N ARG A 80 -12.94 -0.99 4.93
CA ARG A 80 -14.23 -0.88 5.64
C ARG A 80 -14.58 0.55 6.02
N SER A 81 -13.60 1.31 6.50
CA SER A 81 -13.83 2.66 7.04
C SER A 81 -13.84 3.73 5.96
N GLY A 82 -13.20 3.51 4.82
CA GLY A 82 -12.93 4.55 3.83
C GLY A 82 -12.01 5.65 4.38
N GLN A 83 -11.26 5.37 5.44
CA GLN A 83 -10.37 6.32 6.10
C GLN A 83 -8.92 5.84 6.08
N VAL A 84 -8.00 6.81 6.06
CA VAL A 84 -6.56 6.53 6.22
C VAL A 84 -6.32 5.85 7.55
N GLN A 85 -5.58 4.74 7.52
CA GLN A 85 -5.10 4.05 8.70
C GLN A 85 -3.63 4.40 8.88
N LEU A 86 -3.28 5.11 9.95
CA LEU A 86 -1.91 5.42 10.31
C LEU A 86 -1.57 4.68 11.60
N VAL A 87 -0.83 3.58 11.49
CA VAL A 87 -0.57 2.64 12.56
C VAL A 87 0.91 2.70 12.93
N ALA A 88 1.22 3.30 14.08
CA ALA A 88 2.59 3.44 14.57
C ALA A 88 3.21 2.12 15.06
N ASP A 89 2.37 1.19 15.52
CA ASP A 89 2.78 -0.16 15.94
C ASP A 89 1.73 -1.18 15.49
N VAL A 90 2.09 -2.01 14.51
CA VAL A 90 1.17 -3.02 13.96
C VAL A 90 0.90 -4.17 14.91
N GLU A 91 1.80 -4.45 15.87
CA GLU A 91 1.59 -5.52 16.87
C GLU A 91 0.50 -5.14 17.88
N ALA A 92 0.31 -3.83 18.11
CA ALA A 92 -0.75 -3.31 18.95
C ALA A 92 -2.11 -3.21 18.23
N PHE A 93 -2.17 -3.43 16.91
CA PHE A 93 -3.38 -3.25 16.12
C PHE A 93 -4.35 -4.44 16.30
N PRO A 94 -5.61 -4.22 16.73
CA PRO A 94 -6.58 -5.30 16.89
C PRO A 94 -6.88 -6.02 15.57
N GLY A 95 -6.72 -7.34 15.56
CA GLY A 95 -6.95 -8.15 14.35
C GLY A 95 -5.85 -8.01 13.29
N HIS A 96 -4.63 -7.61 13.70
CA HIS A 96 -3.46 -7.60 12.84
C HIS A 96 -3.25 -8.96 12.14
N ILE A 97 -2.91 -8.89 10.85
CA ILE A 97 -2.40 -10.03 10.09
C ILE A 97 -0.96 -9.68 9.73
N ALA A 98 -0.01 -10.45 10.25
CA ALA A 98 1.37 -10.33 9.84
C ALA A 98 1.52 -10.92 8.43
N CYS A 99 1.68 -10.06 7.42
CA CYS A 99 2.10 -10.51 6.08
C CYS A 99 3.64 -10.55 5.98
N ALA A 100 4.35 -9.68 6.71
CA ALA A 100 5.81 -9.73 6.87
C ALA A 100 6.18 -9.49 8.35
N SER A 101 7.09 -10.29 8.90
CA SER A 101 7.54 -10.15 10.30
C SER A 101 8.43 -8.92 10.55
N SER A 102 8.94 -8.28 9.48
CA SER A 102 9.75 -7.06 9.57
C SER A 102 8.91 -5.80 9.74
N THR A 103 7.63 -5.80 9.32
CA THR A 103 6.78 -4.61 9.37
C THR A 103 6.48 -4.24 10.82
N ARG A 104 6.89 -3.04 11.23
CA ARG A 104 6.64 -2.49 12.58
C ARG A 104 5.57 -1.41 12.62
N SER A 105 5.46 -0.62 11.55
CA SER A 105 4.48 0.45 11.39
C SER A 105 3.91 0.39 9.97
N GLU A 106 2.68 0.87 9.79
CA GLU A 106 2.00 0.80 8.49
C GLU A 106 1.12 2.03 8.28
N ILE A 107 1.06 2.50 7.03
CA ILE A 107 0.06 3.47 6.58
C ILE A 107 -0.70 2.86 5.40
N VAL A 108 -2.04 2.93 5.46
CA VAL A 108 -2.91 2.47 4.36
C VAL A 108 -3.87 3.60 3.98
N LEU A 109 -3.89 3.93 2.69
CA LEU A 109 -4.79 4.92 2.12
C LEU A 109 -5.87 4.22 1.28
N PRO A 110 -7.17 4.51 1.51
CA PRO A 110 -8.23 4.06 0.62
C PRO A 110 -8.19 4.85 -0.71
N VAL A 111 -8.44 4.15 -1.82
CA VAL A 111 -8.40 4.69 -3.20
C VAL A 111 -9.68 4.30 -3.93
#